data_AF-A0A0S7WHT2-F1
#
_entry.id   AF-A0A0S7WHT2-F1
#
_cell.length_a   1.000
_cell.length_b   1.000
_cell.length_c   1.000
_cell.angle_alpha   90.00
_cell.angle_beta   90.00
_cell.angle_gamma   90.00
#
_symmetry.space_group_name_H-M   'P 1'
#
loop_
_entity.id
_entity.type
_entity.pdbx_description
1 polymer ?
#
loop_
_entity_poly.entity_id
_entity_poly.type
_entity_poly.pdbx_seq_one_letter_code
_entity_poly.pdbx_strand_id
1 'polypeptide(L)' 'MAIFRIQDFWSLERSPTSPASLRNKITHMLLNSCYVNAKVDMVNRDTGEYRIVLYGTLDREETKWAE' A
#
# COMPACT_ATOMS: atom_id res chain seq x y z
N MET A 1 -8.80 10.04 -10.67
CA MET A 1 -7.92 9.02 -10.08
C MET A 1 -8.04 9.15 -8.58
N ALA A 2 -8.40 8.09 -7.84
CA ALA A 2 -8.62 8.21 -6.40
C ALA A 2 -7.28 8.42 -5.67
N ILE A 3 -7.24 9.42 -4.80
CA ILE A 3 -6.09 9.70 -3.91
C ILE A 3 -6.13 8.66 -2.79
N PHE A 4 -5.04 7.93 -2.60
CA PHE A 4 -4.87 6.98 -1.51
C PHE A 4 -4.19 7.68 -0.34
N ARG A 5 -4.86 7.71 0.81
CA ARG A 5 -4.38 8.38 2.03
C ARG A 5 -3.90 7.37 3.05
N ILE A 6 -3.14 7.85 4.04
CA ILE A 6 -2.67 7.00 5.15
C ILE A 6 -3.83 6.34 5.92
N GLN A 7 -5.00 6.99 5.99
CA GLN A 7 -6.19 6.41 6.64
C GLN A 7 -6.76 5.22 5.86
N ASP A 8 -6.52 5.14 4.55
CA ASP A 8 -7.00 4.05 3.71
C ASP A 8 -6.18 2.77 3.90
N PHE A 9 -5.02 2.85 4.58
CA PHE A 9 -4.15 1.71 4.85
C PHE A 9 -4.89 0.59 5.60
N TRP A 10 -5.70 0.95 6.60
CA TRP A 10 -6.55 0.01 7.35
C TRP A 10 -7.50 -0.79 6.46
N SER A 11 -7.85 -0.25 5.29
CA SER A 11 -8.72 -0.92 4.33
C SER A 11 -8.02 -2.02 3.52
N LEU A 12 -6.69 -2.08 3.54
CA LEU A 12 -5.89 -3.17 2.95
C LEU A 12 -5.90 -4.41 3.84
N GLU A 13 -5.90 -4.19 5.16
CA GLU A 13 -5.86 -5.26 6.17
C GLU A 13 -7.25 -5.86 6.47
N ARG A 14 -8.33 -5.16 6.07
CA ARG A 14 -9.70 -5.67 6.25
C ARG A 14 -10.01 -6.82 5.30
N SER A 15 -10.38 -7.96 5.87
CA SER A 15 -11.03 -9.09 5.19
C SER A 15 -12.55 -9.04 5.40
N PRO A 16 -13.37 -9.42 4.41
CA PRO A 16 -13.01 -9.92 3.08
C PRO A 16 -12.78 -8.78 2.07
N THR A 17 -11.65 -8.83 1.37
CA THR A 17 -11.37 -7.96 0.21
C THR A 17 -11.11 -8.84 -1.01
N SER A 18 -11.81 -8.58 -2.13
CA SER A 18 -11.57 -9.33 -3.37
C SER A 18 -10.15 -9.07 -3.89
N PRO A 19 -9.49 -10.03 -4.57
CA PRO A 19 -8.15 -9.83 -5.13
C PRO A 19 -8.04 -8.60 -6.04
N ALA A 20 -9.09 -8.34 -6.83
CA ALA A 20 -9.16 -7.16 -7.69
C ALA A 20 -9.22 -5.84 -6.88
N SER A 21 -9.96 -5.83 -5.78
CA SER A 21 -10.06 -4.66 -4.90
C SER A 21 -8.74 -4.39 -4.18
N LEU A 22 -8.08 -5.45 -3.68
CA LEU A 22 -6.76 -5.34 -3.07
C LEU A 22 -5.72 -4.81 -4.07
N ARG A 23 -5.69 -5.37 -5.30
CA ARG A 23 -4.82 -4.91 -6.38
C ARG A 23 -5.05 -3.43 -6.66
N ASN A 24 -6.30 -3.00 -6.81
CA ASN A 24 -6.61 -1.61 -7.11
C ASN A 24 -6.16 -0.68 -5.98
N LYS A 25 -6.42 -1.03 -4.72
CA LYS A 25 -5.98 -0.22 -3.57
C LYS A 25 -4.46 -0.12 -3.48
N ILE A 26 -3.74 -1.22 -3.69
CA ILE A 26 -2.26 -1.22 -3.75
C ILE A 26 -1.80 -0.32 -4.89
N THR A 27 -2.37 -0.47 -6.09
CA THR A 27 -2.03 0.39 -7.24
C THR A 27 -2.26 1.87 -6.93
N HIS A 28 -3.37 2.21 -6.29
CA HIS A 28 -3.64 3.58 -5.86
C HIS A 28 -2.62 4.07 -4.82
N MET A 29 -2.27 3.26 -3.83
CA MET A 29 -1.24 3.60 -2.84
C MET A 29 0.12 3.90 -3.50
N LEU A 30 0.55 3.03 -4.43
CA LEU A 30 1.82 3.19 -5.14
C LEU A 30 1.83 4.45 -6.01
N LEU A 31 0.73 4.76 -6.67
CA LEU A 31 0.63 5.94 -7.54
C LEU A 31 0.55 7.27 -6.78
N ASN A 32 0.13 7.25 -5.51
CA ASN A 32 0.03 8.45 -4.67
C ASN A 32 1.23 8.63 -3.71
N SER A 33 2.23 7.75 -3.75
CA SER A 33 3.40 7.86 -2.89
C SER A 33 4.55 8.56 -3.62
N CYS A 34 5.16 9.54 -2.94
CA CYS A 34 6.23 10.37 -3.51
C CYS A 34 7.56 9.62 -3.68
N TYR A 35 7.74 8.54 -2.93
CA TYR A 35 8.88 7.63 -3.02
C TYR A 35 8.37 6.23 -2.75
N VAL A 36 8.32 5.38 -3.78
CA VAL A 36 7.94 3.96 -3.65
C VAL A 36 9.12 3.10 -4.03
N ASN A 37 9.40 2.10 -3.22
CA ASN A 37 10.34 1.07 -3.58
C ASN A 37 9.86 -0.30 -3.07
N ALA A 38 10.06 -1.30 -3.91
CA ALA A 38 9.60 -2.66 -3.69
C ALA A 38 10.82 -3.57 -3.59
N LYS A 39 10.95 -4.26 -2.46
CA LYS A 39 12.03 -5.23 -2.25
C LYS A 39 11.43 -6.62 -2.08
N VAL A 40 11.94 -7.58 -2.85
CA VAL A 40 11.71 -9.00 -2.54
C VAL A 40 12.58 -9.35 -1.34
N ASP A 41 11.92 -9.61 -0.22
CA ASP A 41 12.57 -9.86 1.06
C ASP A 41 12.90 -11.34 1.24
N MET A 42 12.01 -12.23 0.75
CA MET A 42 12.20 -13.67 0.84
C MET A 42 11.52 -14.38 -0.33
N VAL A 43 12.13 -15.49 -0.77
CA VAL A 43 11.53 -16.44 -1.71
C VAL A 43 11.59 -17.81 -1.08
N ASN A 44 10.44 -18.43 -0.85
CA ASN A 44 10.35 -19.84 -0.48
C ASN A 44 10.40 -20.68 -1.75
N ARG A 45 11.47 -21.47 -1.93
CA ARG A 45 11.67 -22.29 -3.13
C ARG A 45 10.81 -23.56 -3.14
N ASP A 46 10.35 -24.00 -1.97
CA ASP A 46 9.58 -25.24 -1.83
C ASP A 46 8.09 -25.00 -2.09
N THR A 47 7.56 -23.85 -1.64
CA THR A 47 6.15 -23.45 -1.85
C THR A 47 5.96 -22.49 -3.03
N GLY A 48 7.03 -21.83 -3.48
CA GLY A 48 6.95 -20.75 -4.47
C GLY A 48 6.40 -19.43 -3.92
N GLU A 49 6.29 -19.29 -2.60
CA GLU A 49 5.79 -18.07 -1.97
C GLU A 49 6.86 -16.97 -1.95
N TYR A 50 6.43 -15.74 -2.22
CA TYR A 50 7.29 -14.54 -2.20
C TYR A 50 6.83 -13.60 -1.09
N ARG A 51 7.79 -13.06 -0.33
CA ARG A 51 7.56 -11.93 0.56
C ARG A 51 8.06 -10.67 -0.13
N ILE A 52 7.14 -9.77 -0.46
CA ILE A 52 7.45 -8.46 -1.02
C ILE A 52 7.21 -7.41 0.08
N VAL A 53 8.22 -6.60 0.36
CA VAL A 53 8.13 -5.46 1.26
C VAL A 53 8.06 -4.20 0.41
N LEU A 54 6.94 -3.49 0.54
CA LEU A 54 6.73 -2.19 -0.08
C LEU A 54 7.04 -1.12 0.97
N TYR A 55 7.92 -0.19 0.63
CA TYR A 55 8.21 0.97 1.46
C TYR A 55 7.99 2.24 0.65
N GLY A 56 7.41 3.23 1.31
CA GLY A 56 7.26 4.53 0.70
C GLY A 56 6.74 5.59 1.66
N THR A 57 6.80 6.83 1.19
CA THR A 57 6.31 7.99 1.92
C THR A 57 4.96 8.38 1.34
N LEU A 58 3.93 8.39 2.18
CA LEU A 58 2.66 9.03 1.88
C LEU A 58 2.68 10.40 2.55
N ASP A 59 2.45 11.45 1.76
CA ASP A 59 2.32 12.78 2.32
C ASP A 59 1.12 12.82 3.26
N ARG A 60 1.35 13.38 4.45
CA ARG A 60 0.27 13.68 5.38
C ARG A 60 -0.33 14.98 4.90
N GLU A 61 -1.60 14.98 4.49
CA GLU A 61 -2.32 16.25 4.28
C GLU A 61 -2.22 17.05 5.59
N GLU A 62 -1.56 18.22 5.54
CA GLU A 62 -1.65 19.21 6.61
C GLU A 62 -3.12 19.61 6.72
N THR A 63 -3.84 19.05 7.69
CA THR A 63 -5.09 19.63 8.12
C THR A 63 -4.81 21.07 8.50
N LYS A 64 -5.46 22.03 7.83
CA LYS A 64 -5.43 23.49 8.11
C LYS A 64 -5.86 23.90 9.53
N TRP A 65 -5.91 22.97 10.48
CA TRP A 65 -6.43 23.11 11.83
C TRP A 65 -5.53 22.43 12.87
N ALA A 66 -4.21 22.41 12.64
CA ALA A 66 -3.25 22.10 13.69
C ALA A 66 -2.72 23.43 14.26
N GLU A 67 -3.55 24.09 15.07
CA GLU A 67 -3.13 25.08 16.07
C GLU A 67 -3.18 24.44 17.46
#